data_AF-A0AAE8W0D7-F1
#
_entry.id   AF-A0AAE8W0D7-F1
#
_cell.length_a   1.000
_cell.length_b   1.000
_cell.length_c   1.000
_cell.angle_alpha   90.00
_cell.angle_beta   90.00
_cell.angle_gamma   90.00
#
_symmetry.space_group_name_H-M   'P 1'
#
loop_
_entity.id
_entity.type
_entity.pdbx_description
1 polymer ?
#
loop_
_entity_poly.entity_id
_entity_poly.type
_entity_poly.pdbx_seq_one_letter_code
_entity_poly.pdbx_strand_id
1 'polypeptide(L)'
;MESKEGTGLVTRHIAELARETGRPLTLAGLMAAARPTGGDYMRMWTRVLAEDDYLTDPPGPPPRQKLQLGGLFDAFYFLGPDDVHGFFRADSGGSGSLVAGVEAYFARKYAIDPDFWTDFGTVVGPDGSRRSLDLTDPEDALVWEARRKEFVRFYTVRAGGSYSLGCHDEWNIFVRLNRERARHPAYGPGELIAAYYGGRARSMAETETETSPGYEVTDDPGTV
;
A
#
# COMPACT_ATOMS: atom_id res chain seq x y z
N MET A 1 -5.80 0.67 -3.14
CA MET A 1 -6.06 0.93 -4.57
C MET A 1 -4.77 0.64 -5.31
N GLU A 2 -4.55 -0.60 -5.71
CA GLU A 2 -3.76 -0.86 -6.92
C GLU A 2 -4.79 -1.17 -8.01
N SER A 3 -4.82 -0.34 -9.04
CA SER A 3 -5.55 -0.70 -10.26
C SER A 3 -4.79 -1.85 -10.94
N LYS A 4 -5.52 -2.65 -11.74
CA LYS A 4 -4.99 -3.74 -12.59
C LYS A 4 -3.85 -3.31 -13.53
N GLU A 5 -3.47 -2.03 -13.58
CA GLU A 5 -2.44 -1.47 -14.45
C GLU A 5 -1.03 -1.43 -13.82
N GLY A 6 -0.87 -1.64 -12.50
CA GLY A 6 0.44 -1.63 -11.82
C GLY A 6 1.38 -2.82 -12.13
N THR A 7 0.88 -3.85 -12.81
CA THR A 7 1.64 -5.07 -13.11
C THR A 7 2.75 -4.88 -14.15
N GLY A 8 2.72 -3.79 -14.93
CA GLY A 8 3.72 -3.51 -15.97
C GLY A 8 5.13 -3.29 -15.41
N LEU A 9 5.25 -2.50 -14.33
CA LEU A 9 6.54 -2.25 -13.67
C LEU A 9 7.08 -3.51 -12.98
N VAL A 10 6.20 -4.25 -12.29
CA VAL A 10 6.55 -5.52 -11.64
C VAL A 10 7.05 -6.55 -12.66
N THR A 11 6.34 -6.69 -13.79
CA THR A 11 6.70 -7.64 -14.85
C THR A 11 8.02 -7.26 -15.50
N ARG A 12 8.27 -5.97 -15.74
CA ARG A 12 9.55 -5.48 -16.27
C ARG A 12 10.70 -5.73 -15.29
N HIS A 13 10.49 -5.48 -14.00
CA HIS A 13 11.51 -5.74 -12.99
C HIS A 13 11.87 -7.22 -12.88
N ILE A 14 10.86 -8.10 -12.92
CA ILE A 14 11.08 -9.56 -12.95
C ILE A 14 11.92 -9.96 -14.15
N ALA A 15 11.69 -9.34 -15.32
CA ALA A 15 12.48 -9.58 -16.52
C ALA A 15 13.93 -9.08 -16.37
N GLU A 16 14.15 -7.91 -15.78
CA GLU A 16 15.51 -7.39 -15.50
C GLU A 16 16.26 -8.30 -14.52
N LEU A 17 15.62 -8.70 -13.43
CA LEU A 17 16.20 -9.61 -12.43
C LEU A 17 16.49 -11.00 -13.02
N ALA A 18 15.62 -11.49 -13.92
CA ALA A 18 15.84 -12.74 -14.64
C ALA A 18 17.10 -12.67 -15.52
N ARG A 19 17.36 -11.54 -16.17
CA ARG A 19 18.61 -11.32 -16.93
C ARG A 19 19.83 -11.26 -16.02
N GLU A 20 19.76 -10.51 -14.92
CA GLU A 20 20.87 -10.34 -13.98
C GLU A 20 21.28 -11.65 -13.29
N THR A 21 20.28 -12.44 -12.88
CA THR A 21 20.51 -13.69 -12.13
C THR A 21 20.65 -14.92 -13.03
N GLY A 22 20.33 -14.80 -14.32
CA GLY A 22 20.26 -15.91 -15.27
C GLY A 22 19.14 -16.92 -14.96
N ARG A 23 18.23 -16.61 -14.03
CA ARG A 23 17.12 -17.49 -13.62
C ARG A 23 15.84 -17.13 -14.38
N PRO A 24 15.08 -18.10 -14.89
CA PRO A 24 13.78 -17.82 -15.48
C PRO A 24 12.79 -17.45 -14.37
N LEU A 25 12.52 -16.15 -14.22
CA LEU A 25 11.55 -15.62 -13.27
C LEU A 25 10.30 -15.15 -14.00
N THR A 26 9.13 -15.47 -13.45
CA THR A 26 7.84 -14.96 -13.94
C THR A 26 7.01 -14.51 -12.74
N LEU A 27 6.12 -13.54 -12.94
CA LEU A 27 5.22 -13.08 -11.88
C LEU A 27 4.36 -14.23 -11.33
N ALA A 28 3.80 -15.06 -12.23
CA ALA A 28 3.03 -16.23 -11.84
C ALA A 28 3.87 -17.24 -11.02
N GLY A 29 5.11 -17.50 -11.42
CA GLY A 29 6.01 -18.42 -10.70
C GLY A 29 6.42 -17.88 -9.33
N LEU A 30 6.67 -16.58 -9.20
CA LEU A 30 7.00 -15.94 -7.94
C LEU A 30 5.81 -15.94 -6.97
N MET A 31 4.62 -15.57 -7.47
CA MET A 31 3.38 -15.61 -6.67
C MET A 31 3.00 -17.03 -6.21
N ALA A 32 3.34 -18.04 -7.02
CA ALA A 32 3.15 -19.45 -6.64
C ALA A 32 4.16 -19.93 -5.59
N ALA A 33 5.39 -19.39 -5.61
CA ALA A 33 6.46 -19.78 -4.70
C ALA A 33 6.32 -19.14 -3.31
N ALA A 34 5.93 -17.86 -3.25
CA ALA A 34 5.67 -17.15 -2.01
C ALA A 34 4.62 -16.05 -2.26
N ARG A 35 3.67 -15.91 -1.32
CA ARG A 35 2.77 -14.75 -1.35
C ARG A 35 3.57 -13.49 -1.01
N PRO A 36 3.38 -12.38 -1.74
CA PRO A 36 3.99 -11.10 -1.38
C PRO A 36 3.66 -10.74 0.06
N THR A 37 4.68 -10.30 0.78
CA THR A 37 4.58 -9.79 2.14
C THR A 37 4.65 -8.26 2.15
N GLY A 38 4.45 -7.65 3.32
CA GLY A 38 4.63 -6.19 3.47
C GLY A 38 6.02 -5.71 3.04
N GLY A 39 7.06 -6.50 3.27
CA GLY A 39 8.43 -6.16 2.83
C GLY A 39 8.60 -6.15 1.31
N ASP A 40 7.93 -7.06 0.59
CA ASP A 40 7.95 -7.09 -0.88
C ASP A 40 7.26 -5.87 -1.48
N TYR A 41 6.14 -5.47 -0.86
CA TYR A 41 5.42 -4.24 -1.18
C TYR A 41 6.31 -3.01 -0.94
N MET A 42 7.00 -2.95 0.20
CA MET A 42 7.90 -1.83 0.50
C MET A 42 9.08 -1.74 -0.47
N ARG A 43 9.66 -2.87 -0.89
CA ARG A 43 10.73 -2.86 -1.90
C ARG A 43 10.25 -2.30 -3.25
N MET A 44 9.05 -2.66 -3.68
CA MET A 44 8.45 -2.11 -4.89
C MET A 44 8.28 -0.59 -4.76
N TRP A 45 7.77 -0.11 -3.61
CA TRP A 45 7.62 1.31 -3.36
C TRP A 45 8.94 2.06 -3.30
N THR A 46 9.96 1.59 -2.58
CA THR A 46 11.27 2.25 -2.55
C THR A 46 11.85 2.42 -3.96
N ARG A 47 11.71 1.41 -4.83
CA ARG A 47 12.13 1.52 -6.23
C ARG A 47 11.34 2.58 -6.99
N VAL A 48 10.02 2.60 -6.82
CA VAL A 48 9.19 3.62 -7.48
C VAL A 48 9.51 5.02 -6.95
N LEU A 49 9.66 5.19 -5.63
CA LEU A 49 9.75 6.47 -4.94
C LEU A 49 11.14 7.09 -4.89
N ALA A 50 12.20 6.28 -4.97
CA ALA A 50 13.57 6.74 -4.82
C ALA A 50 14.43 6.44 -6.06
N GLU A 51 14.33 5.25 -6.64
CA GLU A 51 15.18 4.86 -7.78
C GLU A 51 14.63 5.48 -9.09
N ASP A 52 15.11 6.65 -9.49
CA ASP A 52 14.61 7.38 -10.68
C ASP A 52 15.21 6.89 -12.03
N ASP A 53 16.20 5.99 -11.97
CA ASP A 53 17.04 5.61 -13.11
C ASP A 53 16.33 4.70 -14.13
N TYR A 54 15.25 4.02 -13.75
CA TYR A 54 14.48 3.12 -14.63
C TYR A 54 13.78 3.82 -15.82
N LEU A 55 13.69 5.15 -15.79
CA LEU A 55 13.18 5.97 -16.89
C LEU A 55 14.28 6.56 -17.79
N THR A 56 15.56 6.29 -17.51
CA THR A 56 16.66 6.91 -18.23
C THR A 56 17.19 6.04 -19.37
N ASP A 57 16.59 6.19 -20.55
CA ASP A 57 17.26 5.91 -21.83
C ASP A 57 16.74 6.92 -22.89
N PRO A 58 17.61 7.59 -23.70
CA PRO A 58 19.04 7.34 -23.94
C PRO A 58 19.99 8.29 -23.16
N PRO A 59 21.33 8.04 -23.19
CA PRO A 59 22.30 8.69 -22.30
C PRO A 59 22.69 10.10 -22.77
N GLY A 60 22.39 11.08 -21.93
CA GLY A 60 22.90 12.46 -21.97
C GLY A 60 23.40 12.91 -20.59
N PRO A 61 23.95 14.14 -20.45
CA PRO A 61 24.41 14.66 -19.15
C PRO A 61 23.30 14.49 -18.10
N PRO A 62 23.64 14.07 -16.86
CA PRO A 62 22.68 13.42 -15.97
C PRO A 62 21.49 14.36 -15.72
N PRO A 63 20.28 14.05 -16.20
CA PRO A 63 19.12 14.74 -15.71
C PRO A 63 18.97 14.43 -14.21
N ARG A 64 18.25 15.27 -13.47
CA ARG A 64 17.95 15.12 -12.02
C ARG A 64 17.53 13.68 -11.63
N GLN A 65 17.01 12.92 -12.58
CA GLN A 65 16.59 11.51 -12.52
C GLN A 65 17.73 10.48 -12.32
N LYS A 66 19.01 10.84 -12.30
CA LYS A 66 20.09 9.91 -11.89
C LYS A 66 20.47 10.01 -10.41
N LEU A 67 19.87 10.96 -9.69
CA LEU A 67 20.22 11.22 -8.30
C LEU A 67 19.54 10.25 -7.32
N GLN A 68 18.55 9.49 -7.80
CA GLN A 68 17.73 8.60 -6.99
C GLN A 68 17.13 9.33 -5.78
N LEU A 69 16.62 10.54 -6.03
CA LEU A 69 16.02 11.43 -5.02
C LEU A 69 14.51 11.57 -5.22
N GLY A 70 13.90 10.59 -5.89
CA GLY A 70 12.46 10.53 -6.17
C GLY A 70 11.96 11.60 -7.13
N GLY A 71 12.80 12.09 -8.04
CA GLY A 71 12.55 13.19 -8.98
C GLY A 71 11.35 13.00 -9.90
N LEU A 72 10.64 11.88 -9.80
CA LEU A 72 9.36 11.59 -10.46
C LEU A 72 8.13 12.02 -9.63
N PHE A 73 8.33 12.42 -8.38
CA PHE A 73 7.25 12.81 -7.47
C PHE A 73 7.35 14.29 -7.10
N ASP A 74 6.22 14.97 -7.29
CA ASP A 74 5.97 16.32 -6.80
C ASP A 74 5.18 16.31 -5.48
N ALA A 75 4.40 15.24 -5.23
CA ALA A 75 3.59 15.13 -4.03
C ALA A 75 3.27 13.68 -3.61
N PHE A 76 3.03 13.49 -2.31
CA PHE A 76 2.41 12.30 -1.72
C PHE A 76 1.06 12.63 -1.09
N TYR A 77 0.09 11.73 -1.28
CA TYR A 77 -1.21 11.80 -0.60
C TYR A 77 -1.42 10.54 0.24
N PHE A 78 -1.46 10.71 1.56
CA PHE A 78 -1.72 9.65 2.51
C PHE A 78 -3.21 9.68 2.91
N LEU A 79 -3.90 8.55 2.77
CA LEU A 79 -5.31 8.45 3.16
C LEU A 79 -5.46 8.61 4.67
N GLY A 80 -6.24 9.59 5.10
CA GLY A 80 -6.65 9.75 6.50
C GLY A 80 -8.00 9.09 6.80
N PRO A 81 -8.39 8.99 8.07
CA PRO A 81 -9.69 8.47 8.48
C PRO A 81 -10.87 9.17 7.79
N ASP A 82 -10.77 10.49 7.60
CA ASP A 82 -11.84 11.26 6.95
C ASP A 82 -12.01 10.93 5.47
N ASP A 83 -10.93 10.56 4.75
CA ASP A 83 -11.01 10.08 3.37
C ASP A 83 -11.81 8.76 3.31
N VAL A 84 -11.48 7.84 4.22
CA VAL A 84 -12.16 6.54 4.33
C VAL A 84 -13.63 6.73 4.71
N HIS A 85 -13.91 7.58 5.70
CA HIS A 85 -15.27 7.88 6.11
C HIS A 85 -16.06 8.54 4.99
N GLY A 86 -15.44 9.47 4.26
CA GLY A 86 -16.00 10.13 3.10
C GLY A 86 -16.40 9.12 2.02
N PHE A 87 -15.53 8.16 1.72
CA PHE A 87 -15.82 7.07 0.77
C PHE A 87 -17.09 6.30 1.13
N PHE A 88 -17.18 5.78 2.36
CA PHE A 88 -18.35 4.97 2.77
C PHE A 88 -19.64 5.79 2.91
N ARG A 89 -19.54 7.08 3.28
CA ARG A 89 -20.70 7.97 3.30
C ARG A 89 -21.19 8.27 1.89
N ALA A 90 -20.30 8.55 0.94
CA ALA A 90 -20.66 8.79 -0.45
C ALA A 90 -21.31 7.56 -1.08
N ASP A 91 -20.71 6.40 -0.86
CA ASP A 91 -21.18 5.10 -1.34
C ASP A 91 -22.54 4.68 -0.74
N SER A 92 -22.91 5.19 0.44
CA SER A 92 -24.24 5.01 1.05
C SER A 92 -25.26 6.11 0.71
N GLY A 93 -24.98 6.96 -0.29
CA GLY A 93 -25.90 8.02 -0.71
C GLY A 93 -25.94 9.23 0.23
N GLY A 94 -24.95 9.39 1.11
CA GLY A 94 -24.69 10.61 1.87
C GLY A 94 -25.53 10.83 3.14
N SER A 95 -26.52 9.99 3.43
CA SER A 95 -27.44 10.18 4.58
C SER A 95 -27.30 9.14 5.69
N GLY A 96 -26.35 8.22 5.60
CA GLY A 96 -26.17 7.10 6.54
C GLY A 96 -25.11 7.36 7.63
N SER A 97 -25.21 6.60 8.74
CA SER A 97 -24.09 6.48 9.67
C SER A 97 -22.91 5.78 9.00
N LEU A 98 -21.68 6.06 9.44
CA LEU A 98 -20.49 5.42 8.89
C LEU A 98 -20.60 3.89 8.95
N VAL A 99 -21.02 3.36 10.10
CA VAL A 99 -21.22 1.92 10.30
C VAL A 99 -22.20 1.37 9.26
N ALA A 100 -23.37 2.01 9.09
CA ALA A 100 -24.35 1.56 8.10
C ALA A 100 -23.79 1.58 6.67
N GLY A 101 -22.96 2.56 6.32
CA GLY A 101 -22.30 2.62 5.02
C GLY A 101 -21.30 1.48 4.80
N VAL A 102 -20.46 1.18 5.80
CA VAL A 102 -19.50 0.06 5.76
C VAL A 102 -20.23 -1.28 5.65
N GLU A 103 -21.32 -1.46 6.40
CA GLU A 103 -22.14 -2.67 6.37
C GLU A 103 -22.81 -2.88 5.01
N ALA A 104 -23.37 -1.80 4.45
CA ALA A 104 -23.97 -1.85 3.12
C ALA A 104 -22.92 -2.18 2.04
N TYR A 105 -21.72 -1.61 2.15
CA TYR A 105 -20.60 -1.93 1.26
C TYR A 105 -20.20 -3.40 1.37
N PHE A 106 -20.04 -3.91 2.59
CA PHE A 106 -19.73 -5.33 2.82
C PHE A 106 -20.79 -6.23 2.17
N ALA A 107 -22.07 -5.99 2.45
CA ALA A 107 -23.17 -6.80 1.92
C ALA A 107 -23.20 -6.79 0.38
N ARG A 108 -23.01 -5.62 -0.25
CA ARG A 108 -22.94 -5.52 -1.71
C ARG A 108 -21.74 -6.26 -2.27
N LYS A 109 -20.54 -6.04 -1.72
CA LYS A 109 -19.32 -6.73 -2.16
C LYS A 109 -19.44 -8.25 -2.04
N TYR A 110 -19.95 -8.72 -0.90
CA TYR A 110 -20.23 -10.13 -0.69
C TYR A 110 -21.17 -10.73 -1.75
N ALA A 111 -22.14 -9.96 -2.24
CA ALA A 111 -23.11 -10.42 -3.22
C ALA A 111 -22.59 -10.40 -4.68
N ILE A 112 -21.71 -9.45 -5.03
CA ILE A 112 -21.38 -9.18 -6.45
C ILE A 112 -19.91 -9.39 -6.82
N ASP A 113 -19.02 -9.51 -5.85
CA ASP A 113 -17.57 -9.57 -6.06
C ASP A 113 -17.06 -10.98 -5.75
N PRO A 114 -16.74 -11.81 -6.77
CA PRO A 114 -16.34 -13.21 -6.57
C PRO A 114 -15.06 -13.38 -5.77
N ASP A 115 -14.12 -12.43 -5.88
CA ASP A 115 -12.86 -12.46 -5.14
C ASP A 115 -13.14 -12.16 -3.66
N PHE A 116 -13.96 -11.14 -3.39
CA PHE A 116 -14.41 -10.84 -2.04
C PHE A 116 -15.18 -12.01 -1.42
N TRP A 117 -16.07 -12.64 -2.17
CA TRP A 117 -16.79 -13.81 -1.72
C TRP A 117 -15.84 -14.98 -1.43
N THR A 118 -14.80 -15.17 -2.24
CA THR A 118 -13.79 -16.21 -1.99
C THR A 118 -13.10 -16.01 -0.64
N ASP A 119 -12.79 -14.77 -0.27
CA ASP A 119 -12.09 -14.47 0.99
C ASP A 119 -13.01 -14.52 2.21
N PHE A 120 -14.26 -14.04 2.09
CA PHE A 120 -15.18 -13.91 3.24
C PHE A 120 -16.21 -15.03 3.34
N GLY A 121 -16.59 -15.64 2.22
CA GLY A 121 -17.64 -16.66 2.09
C GLY A 121 -17.12 -18.10 2.05
N THR A 122 -15.81 -18.33 2.16
CA THR A 122 -15.24 -19.67 2.20
C THR A 122 -14.37 -19.93 3.42
N VAL A 123 -14.22 -21.20 3.78
CA VAL A 123 -13.25 -21.68 4.76
C VAL A 123 -12.31 -22.68 4.12
N VAL A 124 -11.06 -22.69 4.60
CA VAL A 124 -10.03 -23.62 4.15
C VAL A 124 -10.00 -24.80 5.13
N GLY A 125 -10.21 -26.00 4.61
CA GLY A 125 -10.13 -27.24 5.36
C GLY A 125 -8.69 -27.64 5.69
N PRO A 126 -8.49 -28.65 6.56
CA PRO A 126 -7.15 -29.15 6.92
C PRO A 126 -6.34 -29.68 5.73
N ASP A 127 -7.01 -30.12 4.67
CA ASP A 127 -6.43 -30.60 3.41
C ASP A 127 -6.12 -29.46 2.42
N GLY A 128 -6.33 -28.20 2.81
CA GLY A 128 -6.18 -27.03 1.97
C GLY A 128 -7.33 -26.80 0.98
N SER A 129 -8.35 -27.66 0.99
CA SER A 129 -9.54 -27.48 0.15
C SER A 129 -10.36 -26.28 0.63
N ARG A 130 -11.01 -25.56 -0.29
CA ARG A 130 -11.94 -24.48 0.05
C ARG A 130 -13.36 -24.98 -0.06
N ARG A 131 -14.17 -24.73 0.97
CA ARG A 131 -15.62 -24.92 0.93
C ARG A 131 -16.34 -23.61 1.23
N SER A 132 -17.54 -23.45 0.67
CA SER A 132 -18.44 -22.36 1.03
C SER A 132 -18.89 -22.48 2.49
N LEU A 133 -19.12 -21.34 3.12
CA LEU A 133 -19.84 -21.25 4.37
C LEU A 133 -21.34 -21.54 4.13
N ASP A 134 -21.93 -22.40 4.96
CA ASP A 134 -23.38 -22.61 5.04
C ASP A 134 -23.94 -21.81 6.22
N LEU A 135 -24.60 -20.68 5.95
CA LEU A 135 -25.12 -19.82 7.01
C LEU A 135 -26.31 -20.43 7.78
N THR A 136 -26.82 -21.59 7.36
CA THR A 136 -27.80 -22.36 8.15
C THR A 136 -27.14 -23.22 9.23
N ASP A 137 -25.84 -23.50 9.07
CA ASP A 137 -25.01 -24.12 10.09
C ASP A 137 -24.57 -23.06 11.14
N PRO A 138 -24.79 -23.32 12.45
CA PRO A 138 -24.44 -22.35 13.49
C PRO A 138 -22.95 -22.01 13.59
N GLU A 139 -22.05 -22.94 13.31
CA GLU A 139 -20.60 -22.70 13.39
C GLU A 139 -20.13 -21.81 12.23
N ASP A 140 -20.62 -22.09 11.02
CA ASP A 140 -20.32 -21.28 9.84
C ASP A 140 -20.91 -19.86 9.96
N ALA A 141 -22.11 -19.73 10.54
CA ALA A 141 -22.72 -18.43 10.84
C ALA A 141 -21.88 -17.60 11.81
N LEU A 142 -21.26 -18.23 12.82
CA LEU A 142 -20.36 -17.55 13.76
C LEU A 142 -19.08 -17.05 13.07
N VAL A 143 -18.49 -17.86 12.19
CA VAL A 143 -17.30 -17.47 11.41
C VAL A 143 -17.62 -16.27 10.52
N TRP A 144 -18.75 -16.32 9.80
CA TRP A 144 -19.19 -15.22 8.96
C TRP A 144 -19.38 -13.93 9.76
N GLU A 145 -20.08 -14.01 10.90
CA GLU A 145 -20.37 -12.85 11.73
C GLU A 145 -19.11 -12.25 12.36
N ALA A 146 -18.14 -13.09 12.75
CA ALA A 146 -16.83 -12.62 13.23
C ALA A 146 -16.08 -11.83 12.15
N ARG A 147 -15.99 -12.38 10.93
CA ARG A 147 -15.32 -11.71 9.80
C ARG A 147 -15.99 -10.39 9.41
N ARG A 148 -17.33 -10.37 9.40
CA ARG A 148 -18.11 -9.14 9.14
C ARG A 148 -17.82 -8.08 10.21
N LYS A 149 -17.85 -8.45 11.49
CA LYS A 149 -17.52 -7.54 12.60
C LYS A 149 -16.10 -7.01 12.52
N GLU A 150 -15.13 -7.85 12.17
CA GLU A 150 -13.74 -7.45 11.98
C GLU A 150 -13.59 -6.46 10.83
N PHE A 151 -14.24 -6.72 9.69
CA PHE A 151 -14.28 -5.81 8.55
C PHE A 151 -14.82 -4.44 8.96
N VAL A 152 -15.97 -4.41 9.63
CA VAL A 152 -16.61 -3.17 10.08
C VAL A 152 -15.72 -2.43 11.06
N ARG A 153 -15.17 -3.13 12.06
CA ARG A 153 -14.24 -2.54 13.04
C ARG A 153 -13.01 -1.96 12.37
N PHE A 154 -12.44 -2.67 11.40
CA PHE A 154 -11.26 -2.20 10.68
C PHE A 154 -11.57 -0.89 9.94
N TYR A 155 -12.59 -0.87 9.08
CA TYR A 155 -12.90 0.29 8.25
C TYR A 155 -13.49 1.49 9.01
N THR A 156 -13.97 1.28 10.24
CA THR A 156 -14.48 2.37 11.09
C THR A 156 -13.46 2.94 12.05
N VAL A 157 -12.38 2.20 12.37
CA VAL A 157 -11.42 2.60 13.42
C VAL A 157 -9.97 2.65 12.93
N ARG A 158 -9.58 1.70 12.07
CA ARG A 158 -8.16 1.46 11.73
C ARG A 158 -7.84 1.69 10.26
N ALA A 159 -8.81 1.95 9.40
CA ALA A 159 -8.54 2.24 8.01
C ALA A 159 -7.95 3.66 7.87
N GLY A 160 -6.75 3.73 7.32
CA GLY A 160 -6.00 4.97 7.11
C GLY A 160 -4.49 4.75 7.28
N GLY A 161 -3.71 5.72 6.80
CA GLY A 161 -2.24 5.66 6.83
C GLY A 161 -1.65 5.56 8.24
N SER A 162 -2.30 6.14 9.24
CA SER A 162 -1.83 6.11 10.64
C SER A 162 -1.81 4.73 11.31
N TYR A 163 -2.44 3.71 10.70
CA TYR A 163 -2.46 2.35 11.24
C TYR A 163 -1.78 1.33 10.31
N SER A 164 -1.15 1.82 9.25
CA SER A 164 -0.45 1.01 8.25
C SER A 164 1.05 1.12 8.48
N LEU A 165 1.70 0.00 8.80
CA LEU A 165 3.17 -0.07 8.90
C LEU A 165 3.82 0.34 7.58
N GLY A 166 3.25 -0.05 6.44
CA GLY A 166 3.76 0.37 5.13
C GLY A 166 3.65 1.89 4.90
N CYS A 167 2.55 2.52 5.33
CA CYS A 167 2.43 3.98 5.22
C CYS A 167 3.40 4.73 6.13
N HIS A 168 3.78 4.11 7.25
CA HIS A 168 4.80 4.67 8.12
C HIS A 168 6.18 4.63 7.46
N ASP A 169 6.54 3.53 6.82
CA ASP A 169 7.77 3.43 6.04
C ASP A 169 7.76 4.42 4.85
N GLU A 170 6.65 4.51 4.11
CA GLU A 170 6.47 5.47 3.00
C GLU A 170 6.66 6.92 3.48
N TRP A 171 6.12 7.28 4.65
CA TRP A 171 6.33 8.59 5.27
C TRP A 171 7.79 8.81 5.63
N ASN A 172 8.47 7.82 6.22
CA ASN A 172 9.88 7.95 6.60
C ASN A 172 10.78 8.07 5.36
N ILE A 173 10.50 7.34 4.28
CA ILE A 173 11.17 7.50 2.98
C ILE A 173 10.98 8.93 2.45
N PHE A 174 9.74 9.44 2.46
CA PHE A 174 9.42 10.80 2.04
C PHE A 174 10.23 11.85 2.84
N VAL A 175 10.26 11.74 4.17
CA VAL A 175 11.01 12.68 5.04
C VAL A 175 12.50 12.64 4.70
N ARG A 176 13.08 11.44 4.56
CA ARG A 176 14.50 11.24 4.25
C ARG A 176 14.84 11.79 2.85
N LEU A 177 14.01 11.55 1.85
CA LEU A 177 14.18 12.10 0.50
C LEU A 177 14.19 13.63 0.50
N ASN A 178 13.24 14.27 1.20
CA ASN A 178 13.19 15.73 1.28
C ASN A 178 14.42 16.33 2.00
N ARG A 179 14.93 15.66 3.03
CA ARG A 179 16.20 16.07 3.68
C ARG A 179 17.38 15.99 2.72
N GLU A 180 17.47 14.95 1.91
CA GLU A 180 18.54 14.80 0.92
C GLU A 180 18.39 15.81 -0.23
N ARG A 181 17.16 16.05 -0.73
CA ARG A 181 16.90 17.12 -1.70
C ARG A 181 17.31 18.48 -1.17
N ALA A 182 16.96 18.82 0.07
CA ALA A 182 17.29 20.13 0.66
C ALA A 182 18.82 20.38 0.75
N ARG A 183 19.63 19.31 0.82
CA ARG A 183 21.10 19.37 0.86
C ARG A 183 21.73 19.34 -0.54
N HIS A 184 20.98 18.93 -1.56
CA HIS A 184 21.51 18.68 -2.89
C HIS A 184 21.43 19.94 -3.77
N PRO A 185 22.52 20.40 -4.39
CA PRO A 185 22.55 21.68 -5.14
C PRO A 185 21.63 21.72 -6.37
N ALA A 186 21.20 20.55 -6.87
CA ALA A 186 20.25 20.46 -7.98
C ALA A 186 18.78 20.74 -7.57
N TYR A 187 18.48 20.75 -6.28
CA TYR A 187 17.15 20.93 -5.71
C TYR A 187 17.12 22.18 -4.84
N GLY A 188 16.10 23.02 -5.04
CA GLY A 188 15.84 24.18 -4.18
C GLY A 188 14.66 23.92 -3.24
N PRO A 189 14.34 24.86 -2.32
CA PRO A 189 13.20 24.72 -1.42
C PRO A 189 11.85 24.48 -2.12
N GLY A 190 11.67 24.98 -3.35
CA GLY A 190 10.46 24.76 -4.16
C GLY A 190 10.40 23.41 -4.88
N GLU A 191 11.46 22.59 -4.75
CA GLU A 191 11.57 21.27 -5.40
C GLU A 191 11.49 20.13 -4.36
N LEU A 192 11.12 20.47 -3.11
CA LEU A 192 10.77 19.47 -2.10
C LEU A 192 9.40 18.88 -2.42
N ILE A 193 9.26 17.58 -2.15
CA ILE A 193 8.02 16.86 -2.37
C ILE A 193 6.98 17.37 -1.37
N ALA A 194 5.78 17.69 -1.84
CA ALA A 194 4.67 18.07 -0.96
C ALA A 194 4.03 16.83 -0.32
N ALA A 195 3.48 16.96 0.89
CA ALA A 195 2.69 15.88 1.51
C ALA A 195 1.29 16.35 1.90
N TYR A 196 0.34 15.46 1.70
CA TYR A 196 -1.07 15.62 2.07
C TYR A 196 -1.49 14.42 2.93
N TYR A 197 -2.32 14.66 3.94
CA TYR A 197 -2.92 13.61 4.76
C TYR A 197 -4.37 13.98 5.10
N GLY A 198 -5.32 13.07 4.89
CA GLY A 198 -6.71 13.31 5.28
C GLY A 198 -7.33 14.52 4.58
N GLY A 199 -7.03 14.74 3.30
CA GLY A 199 -7.52 15.89 2.53
C GLY A 199 -6.83 17.22 2.82
N ARG A 200 -5.75 17.23 3.61
CA ARG A 200 -5.08 18.46 4.06
C ARG A 200 -3.60 18.45 3.74
N ALA A 201 -3.08 19.58 3.26
CA ALA A 201 -1.64 19.78 3.14
C ALA A 201 -0.99 19.72 4.53
N ARG A 202 0.22 19.17 4.59
CA ARG A 202 1.05 19.10 5.81
C ARG A 202 1.97 20.30 5.89
N SER A 203 2.20 20.78 7.11
CA SER A 203 3.13 21.88 7.37
C SER A 203 4.57 21.41 7.21
N MET A 204 5.49 22.36 6.99
CA MET A 204 6.92 22.07 6.86
C MET A 204 7.46 21.26 8.06
N ALA A 205 7.10 21.66 9.28
CA ALA A 205 7.53 20.98 10.50
C ALA A 205 7.01 19.53 10.57
N GLU A 206 5.77 19.29 10.15
CA GLU A 206 5.22 17.93 10.09
C GLU A 206 5.99 17.10 9.06
N THR A 207 6.28 17.66 7.88
CA THR A 207 6.99 16.96 6.80
C THR A 207 8.48 16.69 7.03
N GLU A 208 9.03 17.19 8.14
CA GLU A 208 10.42 16.95 8.54
C GLU A 208 10.56 15.90 9.64
N THR A 209 9.44 15.42 10.21
CA THR A 209 9.44 14.50 11.35
C THR A 209 9.12 13.08 10.90
N GLU A 210 10.00 12.13 11.22
CA GLU A 210 9.77 10.69 10.98
C GLU A 210 8.72 10.14 11.96
N THR A 211 7.97 9.13 11.51
CA THR A 211 7.03 8.36 12.33
C THR A 211 7.68 7.05 12.80
N SER A 212 6.93 6.23 13.54
CA SER A 212 7.44 4.94 14.01
C SER A 212 7.88 4.06 12.84
N PRO A 213 8.98 3.30 12.97
CA PRO A 213 9.38 2.35 11.94
C PRO A 213 8.26 1.33 11.70
N GLY A 214 7.99 1.06 10.42
CA GLY A 214 7.01 0.07 9.99
C GLY A 214 7.65 -1.31 9.84
N TYR A 215 7.91 -1.69 8.60
CA TYR A 215 8.70 -2.86 8.23
C TYR A 215 10.19 -2.54 8.06
N GLU A 216 10.59 -1.27 8.15
CA GLU A 216 12.00 -0.91 8.05
C GLU A 216 12.85 -1.60 9.12
N VAL A 217 13.94 -2.23 8.67
CA VAL A 217 14.96 -2.77 9.55
C VAL A 217 16.02 -1.69 9.69
N THR A 218 15.99 -0.96 10.80
CA THR A 218 17.10 -0.09 11.17
C THR A 218 18.21 -0.99 11.69
N ASP A 219 19.41 -0.92 11.11
CA ASP A 219 20.59 -1.54 11.71
C ASP A 219 20.79 -0.92 13.09
N ASP A 220 20.33 -1.62 14.14
CA ASP A 220 20.64 -1.26 15.51
C ASP A 220 21.97 -1.93 15.84
N PRO A 221 23.08 -1.19 16.06
CA PRO A 221 24.37 -1.78 16.41
C PRO A 221 24.40 -2.42 17.83
N GLY A 222 23.24 -2.70 18.42
CA GLY A 222 23.05 -3.05 19.82
C GLY A 222 22.76 -4.52 20.14
N THR A 223 22.91 -5.47 19.21
CA THR A 223 22.78 -6.91 19.54
C THR A 223 23.88 -7.75 18.92
N VAL A 224 24.90 -8.04 19.73
CA VAL A 224 25.81 -9.18 19.61
C VAL A 224 25.29 -10.30 20.51
#